data_AF-A0A8D8C6A1-F1
#
_entry.id   AF-A0A8D8C6A1-F1
#
_cell.length_a   1.000
_cell.length_b   1.000
_cell.length_c   1.000
_cell.angle_alpha   90.00
_cell.angle_beta   90.00
_cell.angle_gamma   90.00
#
_symmetry.space_group_name_H-M   'P 1'
#
loop_
_entity.id
_entity.type
_entity.pdbx_description
1 polymer ?
#
loop_
_entity_poly.entity_id
_entity_poly.type
_entity_poly.pdbx_seq_one_letter_code
_entity_poly.pdbx_strand_id
1 'polypeptide(L)'
;DDVVEYSGVKRLIEMAIEGFSCTAFCYGQTGSGKTHTLTGPPELFYGKPDPQHEYHGLVFRSFLYLFKLLQERKDTNFVLKASFLEIYNEKVIDLLNPGT
;
A
#
# COMPACT_ATOMS: atom_id res chain seq x y z
N ASP A 1 7.11 -1.64 13.34
CA ASP A 1 8.07 -1.73 12.21
C ASP A 1 8.24 -3.15 11.67
N ASP A 2 8.12 -4.17 12.50
CA ASP A 2 8.31 -5.59 12.18
C ASP A 2 7.55 -6.08 10.93
N VAL A 3 6.30 -5.66 10.73
CA VAL A 3 5.47 -6.19 9.64
C VAL A 3 6.04 -5.85 8.25
N VAL A 4 6.57 -4.64 8.02
CA VAL A 4 7.16 -4.28 6.71
C VAL A 4 8.48 -4.99 6.49
N GLU A 5 9.25 -5.19 7.56
CA GLU A 5 10.55 -5.86 7.52
C GLU A 5 10.41 -7.35 7.19
N TYR A 6 9.50 -8.04 7.88
CA TYR A 6 9.38 -9.50 7.79
C TYR A 6 8.37 -10.00 6.75
N SER A 7 7.50 -9.13 6.21
CA SER A 7 6.53 -9.53 5.16
C SER A 7 7.13 -9.74 3.77
N GLY A 8 8.38 -9.34 3.55
CA GLY A 8 9.01 -9.35 2.23
C GLY A 8 8.52 -8.22 1.29
N VAL A 9 7.65 -7.33 1.77
CA VAL A 9 7.08 -6.23 0.95
C VAL A 9 8.16 -5.27 0.44
N LYS A 10 9.22 -4.99 1.22
CA LYS A 10 10.35 -4.17 0.74
C LYS A 10 10.99 -4.77 -0.52
N ARG A 11 11.26 -6.07 -0.52
CA ARG A 11 11.81 -6.79 -1.67
C ARG A 11 10.85 -6.76 -2.87
N LEU A 12 9.55 -6.89 -2.64
CA LEU A 12 8.55 -6.74 -3.71
C LEU A 12 8.60 -5.34 -4.33
N ILE A 13 8.77 -4.29 -3.52
CA ILE A 13 8.89 -2.92 -4.01
C ILE A 13 10.17 -2.72 -4.82
N GLU A 14 11.31 -3.24 -4.36
CA GLU A 14 12.57 -3.19 -5.10
C GLU A 14 12.46 -3.87 -6.47
N MET A 15 11.89 -5.08 -6.51
CA MET A 15 11.61 -5.80 -7.76
C MET A 15 10.63 -5.04 -8.67
N ALA A 16 9.61 -4.38 -8.11
CA ALA A 16 8.68 -3.58 -8.90
C ALA A 16 9.36 -2.40 -9.60
N ILE A 17 10.33 -1.75 -8.93
CA ILE A 17 11.13 -0.66 -9.54
C ILE A 17 12.07 -1.21 -10.62
N GLU A 18 12.51 -2.47 -10.51
CA GLU A 18 13.28 -3.17 -11.54
C GLU A 18 12.42 -3.68 -12.72
N GLY A 19 11.10 -3.49 -12.67
CA GLY A 19 10.17 -3.83 -13.76
C GLY A 19 9.44 -5.16 -13.60
N PHE A 20 9.54 -5.82 -12.44
CA PHE A 20 8.79 -7.05 -12.17
C PHE A 20 7.36 -6.74 -11.69
N SER A 21 6.38 -7.51 -12.17
CA SER A 21 5.02 -7.47 -11.63
C SER A 21 4.97 -8.13 -10.25
N CYS A 22 4.55 -7.37 -9.23
CA CYS A 22 4.50 -7.83 -7.85
C CYS A 22 3.08 -7.71 -7.30
N THR A 23 2.67 -8.62 -6.41
CA THR A 23 1.36 -8.60 -5.75
C THR A 23 1.51 -9.08 -4.30
N ALA A 24 0.86 -8.37 -3.39
CA ALA A 24 0.72 -8.76 -1.99
C ALA A 24 -0.75 -8.61 -1.58
N PHE A 25 -1.27 -9.56 -0.82
CA PHE A 25 -2.63 -9.51 -0.29
C PHE A 25 -2.66 -10.12 1.11
N CYS A 26 -3.57 -9.63 1.95
CA CYS A 26 -3.80 -10.19 3.28
C CYS A 26 -4.93 -11.21 3.23
N TYR A 27 -4.70 -12.39 3.81
CA TYR A 27 -5.68 -13.47 3.89
C TYR A 27 -5.89 -13.92 5.34
N GLY A 28 -7.12 -14.31 5.68
CA GLY A 28 -7.50 -14.74 7.02
C GLY A 28 -8.98 -14.54 7.32
N GLN A 29 -9.46 -15.09 8.42
CA GLN A 29 -10.86 -14.97 8.85
C GLN A 29 -11.27 -13.52 9.17
N THR A 30 -12.57 -13.22 9.20
CA THR A 30 -13.06 -11.93 9.71
C THR A 30 -12.60 -11.73 11.16
N GLY A 31 -12.12 -10.52 11.47
CA GLY A 31 -11.51 -10.21 12.77
C GLY A 31 -10.04 -10.61 12.91
N SER A 32 -9.41 -11.28 11.93
CA SER A 32 -8.00 -11.69 12.01
C SER A 32 -6.98 -10.55 11.79
N GLY A 33 -7.42 -9.30 11.68
CA GLY A 33 -6.54 -8.16 11.49
C GLY A 33 -6.16 -7.82 10.05
N LYS A 34 -6.78 -8.41 9.00
CA LYS A 34 -6.46 -8.08 7.59
C LYS A 34 -6.42 -6.57 7.30
N THR A 35 -7.49 -5.85 7.65
CA THR A 35 -7.59 -4.39 7.45
C THR A 35 -6.56 -3.64 8.29
N HIS A 36 -6.33 -4.08 9.52
CA HIS A 36 -5.32 -3.50 10.41
C HIS A 36 -3.90 -3.65 9.84
N THR A 37 -3.55 -4.83 9.30
CA THR A 37 -2.25 -5.09 8.67
C THR A 37 -2.09 -4.32 7.35
N LEU A 38 -3.12 -4.31 6.50
CA LEU A 38 -3.03 -3.71 5.17
C LEU A 38 -3.08 -2.18 5.22
N THR A 39 -4.05 -1.61 5.92
CA THR A 39 -4.34 -0.16 5.92
C THR A 39 -3.96 0.48 7.25
N GLY A 40 -4.22 -0.19 8.36
CA GLY A 40 -4.16 0.40 9.71
C GLY A 40 -5.48 1.07 10.10
N PRO A 41 -5.55 1.66 11.30
CA PRO A 41 -6.74 2.37 11.78
C PRO A 41 -7.13 3.54 10.85
N PRO A 42 -8.41 3.69 10.44
CA PRO A 42 -8.86 4.79 9.58
C PRO A 42 -8.56 6.19 10.12
N GLU A 43 -8.50 6.30 11.45
CA GLU A 43 -8.29 7.57 12.18
C GLU A 43 -6.94 8.21 11.83
N LEU A 44 -5.96 7.41 11.41
CA LEU A 44 -4.63 7.90 11.01
C LEU A 44 -4.65 8.73 9.73
N PHE A 45 -5.73 8.64 8.96
CA PHE A 45 -5.91 9.35 7.71
C PHE A 45 -6.81 10.59 7.87
N TYR A 46 -7.33 10.86 9.07
CA TYR A 46 -8.09 12.08 9.34
C TYR A 46 -7.12 13.27 9.52
N GLY A 47 -7.25 14.26 8.66
CA GLY A 47 -6.37 15.44 8.67
C GLY A 47 -5.03 15.17 7.99
N LYS A 48 -3.92 15.61 8.60
CA LYS A 48 -2.57 15.38 8.08
C LYS A 48 -2.00 14.09 8.71
N PRO A 49 -1.80 13.01 7.94
CA PRO A 49 -1.24 11.78 8.48
C PRO A 49 0.17 12.04 9.03
N ASP A 50 0.44 11.59 10.25
CA ASP A 50 1.80 11.54 10.79
C ASP A 50 2.54 10.37 10.13
N PRO A 51 3.58 10.60 9.31
CA PRO A 51 4.29 9.53 8.62
C PRO A 51 4.99 8.54 9.55
N GLN A 52 5.23 8.94 10.81
CA GLN A 52 5.95 8.13 11.80
C GLN A 52 5.04 7.32 12.71
N HIS A 53 3.71 7.42 12.53
CA HIS A 53 2.77 6.73 13.40
C HIS A 53 2.93 5.21 13.30
N GLU A 54 3.10 4.54 14.45
CA GLU A 54 3.43 3.11 14.51
C GLU A 54 2.32 2.20 13.96
N TYR A 55 1.07 2.67 13.97
CA TYR A 55 -0.09 1.90 13.51
C TYR A 55 -0.39 2.02 12.01
N HIS A 56 0.43 2.72 11.23
CA HIS A 56 0.27 2.71 9.77
C HIS A 56 0.40 1.29 9.21
N GLY A 57 -0.52 0.90 8.34
CA GLY A 57 -0.50 -0.41 7.68
C GLY A 57 0.54 -0.50 6.55
N LEU A 58 0.57 -1.68 5.92
CA LEU A 58 1.47 -1.99 4.80
C LEU A 58 1.35 -1.00 3.65
N VAL A 59 0.14 -0.60 3.23
CA VAL A 59 -0.07 0.28 2.06
C VAL A 59 0.65 1.62 2.25
N PHE A 60 0.39 2.31 3.37
CA PHE A 60 0.99 3.62 3.63
C PHE A 60 2.52 3.53 3.74
N ARG A 61 3.03 2.57 4.51
CA ARG A 61 4.47 2.36 4.69
C ARG A 61 5.17 1.94 3.39
N SER A 62 4.48 1.19 2.52
CA SER A 62 4.98 0.82 1.19
C SER A 62 5.16 2.04 0.29
N PHE A 63 4.19 2.96 0.29
CA PHE A 63 4.33 4.21 -0.46
C PHE A 63 5.49 5.07 0.05
N LEU A 64 5.65 5.21 1.37
CA LEU A 64 6.80 5.94 1.93
C LEU A 64 8.14 5.37 1.46
N TYR A 65 8.28 4.04 1.50
CA TYR A 65 9.50 3.36 1.06
C TYR A 65 9.70 3.45 -0.46
N LEU A 66 8.64 3.28 -1.26
CA LEU A 66 8.67 3.47 -2.70
C LEU A 66 9.17 4.88 -3.05
N PHE A 67 8.54 5.93 -2.51
CA PHE A 67 8.93 7.30 -2.80
C PHE A 67 10.38 7.60 -2.41
N LYS A 68 10.86 7.04 -1.29
CA LYS A 68 12.28 7.13 -0.91
C LYS A 68 13.18 6.53 -1.99
N LEU A 69 12.92 5.31 -2.45
CA LEU A 69 13.73 4.65 -3.48
C LEU A 69 13.70 5.39 -4.82
N LEU A 70 12.55 5.95 -5.20
CA LEU A 70 12.43 6.73 -6.43
C LEU A 70 13.25 8.03 -6.36
N GLN A 71 13.33 8.69 -5.20
CA GLN A 71 14.14 9.90 -5.02
C GLN A 71 15.66 9.62 -5.09
N GLU A 72 16.08 8.40 -4.73
CA GLU A 72 17.48 7.98 -4.76
C GLU A 72 17.96 7.69 -6.21
N ARG A 73 17.06 7.34 -7.14
CA ARG A 73 17.38 7.01 -8.54
C ARG A 73 17.22 8.23 -9.46
N LYS A 74 18.30 9.01 -9.59
CA LYS A 74 18.32 10.26 -10.40
C LYS A 74 18.47 10.06 -11.91
N ASP A 75 18.83 8.87 -12.33
CA ASP A 75 19.11 8.49 -13.72
C ASP A 75 17.89 7.92 -14.46
N THR A 76 16.76 7.73 -13.75
CA THR A 76 15.55 7.13 -14.29
C THR A 76 14.34 8.04 -14.06
N ASN A 77 13.49 8.18 -15.07
CA ASN A 77 12.21 8.87 -14.95
C ASN A 77 11.10 7.88 -14.61
N PHE A 78 10.36 8.15 -13.54
CA PHE A 78 9.25 7.31 -13.10
C PHE A 78 7.90 8.00 -13.32
N VAL A 79 6.91 7.24 -13.77
CA VAL A 79 5.51 7.67 -13.83
C VAL A 79 4.69 6.72 -12.96
N LEU A 80 4.12 7.24 -11.89
CA LEU A 80 3.26 6.47 -10.99
C LEU A 80 1.79 6.68 -11.38
N LYS A 81 1.05 5.58 -11.43
CA LYS A 81 -0.40 5.55 -11.59
C LYS A 81 -0.98 4.63 -10.52
N ALA A 82 -2.11 5.00 -9.96
CA ALA A 82 -2.81 4.21 -8.95
C ALA A 82 -4.28 4.08 -9.34
N SER A 83 -4.88 2.96 -8.94
CA SER A 83 -6.32 2.71 -8.99
C SER A 83 -6.73 2.12 -7.64
N PHE A 84 -7.97 2.36 -7.22
CA PHE A 84 -8.49 1.79 -5.99
C PHE A 84 -9.88 1.24 -6.25
N LEU A 85 -10.00 -0.09 -6.15
CA LEU A 85 -11.18 -0.83 -6.60
C LEU A 85 -11.68 -1.73 -5.46
N GLU A 86 -13.00 -1.86 -5.36
CA GLU A 86 -13.66 -2.84 -4.51
C GLU A 86 -14.38 -3.87 -5.37
N ILE A 87 -14.29 -5.15 -4.97
CA ILE A 87 -15.10 -6.22 -5.54
C ILE A 87 -16.14 -6.60 -4.49
N TYR A 88 -17.41 -6.29 -4.78
CA TYR A 88 -18.53 -6.60 -3.90
C TYR A 88 -19.66 -7.24 -4.71
N ASN A 89 -20.06 -8.46 -4.32
CA ASN A 89 -21.09 -9.23 -5.00
C ASN A 89 -20.86 -9.33 -6.52
N GLU A 90 -19.65 -9.76 -6.92
CA GLU A 90 -19.22 -9.87 -8.33
C GLU A 90 -19.26 -8.56 -9.14
N LYS A 91 -19.42 -7.41 -8.48
CA LYS A 91 -19.35 -6.09 -9.11
C LYS A 91 -18.05 -5.40 -8.73
N VAL A 92 -17.41 -4.82 -9.75
CA VAL A 92 -16.24 -3.96 -9.59
C VAL A 92 -16.72 -2.53 -9.39
N ILE A 93 -16.31 -1.91 -8.28
CA ILE A 93 -16.66 -0.54 -7.90
C ILE A 93 -15.37 0.28 -7.89
N ASP A 94 -15.36 1.41 -8.60
CA ASP A 94 -14.25 2.37 -8.55
C ASP A 94 -14.38 3.26 -7.30
N LEU A 95 -13.46 3.10 -6.36
CA LEU A 95 -13.46 3.86 -5.12
C LEU A 95 -12.94 5.29 -5.29
N LEU A 96 -12.25 5.59 -6.40
CA LEU A 96 -11.83 6.94 -6.76
C LEU A 96 -12.90 7.68 -7.57
N ASN A 97 -13.88 6.96 -8.11
CA ASN A 97 -15.03 7.53 -8.81
C ASN A 97 -16.34 6.84 -8.44
N PRO A 98 -16.85 7.03 -7.20
CA PRO A 98 -18.04 6.34 -6.70
C PRO A 98 -19.37 6.77 -7.36
N GLY A 99 -19.33 7.65 -8.37
CA GLY A 99 -20.49 8.19 -9.08
C GLY A 99 -20.70 7.68 -10.51
N THR A 100 -19.85 6.77 -10.99
CA THR A 100 -20.03 6.05 -12.27
C THR A 100 -20.34 4.59 -12.03
#